data_AF-A0A816K5Z4-F1
#
_entry.id   AF-A0A816K5Z4-F1
#
_cell.length_a   1.000
_cell.length_b   1.000
_cell.length_c   1.000
_cell.angle_alpha   90.00
_cell.angle_beta   90.00
_cell.angle_gamma   90.00
#
_symmetry.space_group_name_H-M   'P 1'
#
loop_
_entity.id
_entity.type
_entity.pdbx_description
1 polymer ?
#
loop_
_entity_poly.entity_id
_entity_poly.type
_entity_poly.pdbx_seq_one_letter_code
_entity_poly.pdbx_strand_id
1 'polypeptide(L)'
;MGQILNPAYIFLNVFGLTLVAKLQAEKYIKRSGVNYTIVRPGGLKNDPPSGNVVMEPEDTLSGGSISRDQVAEVAVEALLDEEESSYKVVEIVASADAPKRSYKDLFASVKGH
;
A
#
# COMPACT_ATOMS: atom_id res chain seq x y z
N MET A 1 4.66 17.39 2.73
CA MET A 1 5.10 17.22 4.13
C MET A 1 4.83 15.78 4.49
N GLY A 2 5.88 14.98 4.68
CA GLY A 2 5.76 13.52 4.83
C GLY A 2 5.01 13.08 6.09
N GLN A 3 4.87 11.77 6.26
CA GLN A 3 4.07 11.11 7.31
C GLN A 3 4.44 11.45 8.76
N ILE A 4 5.48 12.26 9.02
CA ILE A 4 6.02 12.59 10.35
C ILE A 4 4.98 13.19 11.30
N LEU A 5 4.03 13.99 10.79
CA LEU A 5 2.96 14.60 11.59
C LEU A 5 1.65 13.78 11.58
N ASN A 6 1.61 12.62 10.92
CA ASN A 6 0.41 11.79 10.89
C ASN A 6 0.18 11.16 12.28
N PRO A 7 -1.01 11.32 12.91
CA PRO A 7 -1.31 10.74 14.22
C PRO A 7 -1.09 9.23 14.30
N ALA A 8 -1.44 8.49 13.25
CA ALA A 8 -1.19 7.05 13.17
C ALA A 8 0.31 6.74 13.10
N TYR A 9 1.09 7.56 12.40
CA TYR A 9 2.55 7.41 12.33
C TYR A 9 3.21 7.59 13.70
N ILE A 10 2.79 8.62 14.44
CA ILE A 10 3.27 8.88 15.79
C ILE A 10 2.90 7.71 16.70
N PHE A 11 1.62 7.33 16.75
CA PHE A 11 1.13 6.26 17.61
C PHE A 11 1.83 4.92 17.34
N LEU A 12 1.97 4.52 16.08
CA LEU A 12 2.60 3.24 15.73
C LEU A 12 4.11 3.22 16.04
N ASN A 13 4.79 4.37 16.02
CA ASN A 13 6.19 4.46 16.40
C ASN A 13 6.44 4.52 17.90
N VAL A 14 5.43 4.84 18.72
CA VAL A 14 5.54 4.69 20.20
C VAL A 14 5.79 3.22 20.57
N PHE A 15 5.31 2.27 19.76
CA PHE A 15 5.59 0.85 19.89
C PHE A 15 6.90 0.46 19.20
N GLY A 16 8.02 0.97 19.69
CA GLY A 16 9.35 0.50 19.29
C GLY A 16 9.79 0.92 17.88
N LEU A 17 9.41 2.12 17.42
CA LEU A 17 9.84 2.69 16.13
C LEU A 17 9.48 1.81 14.92
N THR A 18 8.37 1.09 14.99
CA THR A 18 7.97 0.09 14.00
C THR A 18 7.90 0.64 12.57
N LEU A 19 7.37 1.85 12.36
CA LEU A 19 7.29 2.42 11.01
C LEU A 19 8.64 2.93 10.51
N VAL A 20 9.53 3.38 11.42
CA VAL A 20 10.92 3.70 11.06
C VAL A 20 11.64 2.45 10.56
N ALA A 21 11.49 1.32 11.26
CA ALA A 21 12.07 0.05 10.86
C ALA A 21 11.52 -0.44 9.50
N LYS A 22 10.20 -0.34 9.29
CA LYS A 22 9.56 -0.66 8.00
C LYS A 22 10.10 0.22 6.87
N LEU A 23 10.17 1.54 7.07
CA LEU A 23 10.70 2.47 6.07
C LEU A 23 12.18 2.17 5.75
N GLN A 24 12.98 1.75 6.75
CA GLN A 24 14.36 1.33 6.53
C GLN A 24 14.45 0.06 5.67
N ALA A 25 13.58 -0.93 5.91
CA ALA A 25 13.50 -2.15 5.11
C ALA A 25 13.07 -1.86 3.67
N GLU A 26 12.05 -1.01 3.48
CA GLU A 26 11.61 -0.56 2.15
C GLU A 26 12.75 0.13 1.39
N LYS A 27 13.47 1.06 2.03
CA LYS A 27 14.65 1.71 1.44
C LYS A 27 15.76 0.73 1.07
N TYR A 28 15.91 -0.36 1.83
CA TYR A 28 16.89 -1.40 1.52
C TYR A 28 16.48 -2.18 0.26
N ILE A 29 15.23 -2.63 0.18
CA ILE A 29 14.68 -3.33 -1.00
C ILE A 29 14.73 -2.43 -2.25
N LYS A 30 14.35 -1.16 -2.14
CA LYS A 30 14.44 -0.20 -3.26
C LYS A 30 15.87 -0.09 -3.82
N ARG A 31 16.90 -0.20 -2.97
CA ARG A 31 18.31 -0.10 -3.36
C ARG A 31 18.94 -1.42 -3.80
N SER A 32 18.32 -2.57 -3.53
CA SER A 32 18.95 -3.87 -3.80
C SER A 32 18.88 -4.28 -5.28
N GLY A 33 18.10 -3.57 -6.10
CA GLY A 33 17.95 -3.89 -7.53
C GLY A 33 17.13 -5.15 -7.81
N VAL A 34 16.51 -5.73 -6.79
CA VAL A 34 15.56 -6.84 -6.95
C VAL A 34 14.23 -6.27 -7.44
N ASN A 35 13.51 -7.02 -8.27
CA ASN A 35 12.14 -6.67 -8.58
C ASN A 35 11.31 -6.65 -7.28
N TYR A 36 10.57 -5.57 -7.04
CA TYR A 36 9.79 -5.39 -5.83
C TYR A 36 8.44 -4.74 -6.13
N THR A 37 7.46 -5.10 -5.31
CA THR A 37 6.22 -4.35 -5.14
C THR A 37 6.01 -4.15 -3.65
N ILE A 38 6.04 -2.91 -3.17
CA ILE A 38 5.81 -2.58 -1.76
C ILE A 38 4.35 -2.16 -1.60
N VAL A 39 3.58 -2.97 -0.89
CA VAL A 39 2.17 -2.69 -0.58
C VAL A 39 2.07 -2.06 0.82
N ARG A 40 1.61 -0.82 0.90
CA ARG A 40 1.37 -0.06 2.13
C ARG A 40 -0.14 0.04 2.41
N PRO A 41 -0.74 -0.93 3.11
CA PRO A 41 -2.17 -0.86 3.43
C PRO A 41 -2.46 0.19 4.50
N GLY A 42 -3.68 0.74 4.46
CA GLY A 42 -4.28 1.44 5.59
C GLY A 42 -4.57 0.50 6.78
N GLY A 43 -5.46 0.92 7.68
CA GLY A 43 -5.82 0.13 8.86
C GLY A 43 -6.41 -1.24 8.49
N LEU A 44 -5.78 -2.32 8.94
CA LEU A 44 -6.19 -3.70 8.62
C LEU A 44 -7.44 -4.13 9.40
N LYS A 45 -8.46 -4.59 8.68
CA LYS A 45 -9.71 -5.15 9.23
C LYS A 45 -9.81 -6.66 8.99
N ASN A 46 -10.50 -7.36 9.90
CA ASN A 46 -10.88 -8.77 9.73
C ASN A 46 -12.26 -8.95 9.11
N ASP A 47 -13.01 -7.85 8.95
CA ASP A 47 -14.30 -7.87 8.30
C ASP A 47 -14.15 -8.13 6.79
N PRO A 48 -15.19 -8.69 6.15
CA PRO A 48 -15.22 -8.83 4.69
C PRO A 48 -15.05 -7.47 3.97
N PRO A 49 -14.63 -7.47 2.70
CA PRO A 49 -14.51 -6.26 1.89
C PRO A 49 -15.79 -5.42 1.89
N SER A 50 -15.69 -4.13 2.26
CA SER A 50 -16.84 -3.21 2.36
C SER A 50 -16.86 -2.12 1.28
N GLY A 51 -16.08 -2.28 0.21
CA GLY A 51 -15.88 -1.30 -0.85
C GLY A 51 -14.80 -1.74 -1.83
N ASN A 52 -14.53 -0.92 -2.84
CA ASN A 52 -13.50 -1.19 -3.84
C ASN A 52 -12.12 -0.70 -3.35
N VAL A 53 -11.06 -1.33 -3.84
CA VAL A 53 -9.69 -0.92 -3.57
C VAL A 53 -9.40 0.40 -4.25
N VAL A 54 -8.95 1.37 -3.46
CA VAL A 54 -8.28 2.59 -3.93
C VAL A 54 -6.79 2.34 -3.82
N MET A 55 -6.06 2.59 -4.91
CA MET A 55 -4.61 2.41 -5.00
C MET A 55 -3.99 3.72 -5.47
N GLU A 56 -3.06 4.24 -4.68
CA GLU A 56 -2.41 5.52 -4.93
C GLU A 56 -0.88 5.40 -4.76
N PRO A 57 -0.08 6.33 -5.32
CA PRO A 57 1.37 6.34 -5.12
C PRO A 57 1.74 6.62 -3.66
N GLU A 58 3.01 6.41 -3.32
CA GLU A 58 3.52 6.66 -1.97
C GLU A 58 3.27 8.09 -1.47
N ASP A 59 3.01 8.20 -0.16
CA ASP A 59 2.81 9.46 0.56
C ASP A 59 1.60 10.29 0.10
N THR A 60 0.54 9.64 -0.39
CA THR A 60 -0.70 10.29 -0.84
C THR A 60 -1.89 10.01 0.06
N LEU A 61 -1.98 8.82 0.64
CA LEU A 61 -3.07 8.42 1.53
C LEU A 61 -2.65 8.65 2.98
N SER A 62 -3.53 9.31 3.76
CA SER A 62 -3.26 9.67 5.16
C SER A 62 -4.22 9.02 6.16
N GLY A 63 -5.03 8.07 5.72
CA GLY A 63 -5.99 7.34 6.55
C GLY A 63 -6.80 6.34 5.74
N GLY A 64 -7.79 5.71 6.36
CA GLY A 64 -8.60 4.66 5.75
C GLY A 64 -8.27 3.27 6.26
N SER A 65 -9.07 2.30 5.84
CA SER A 65 -8.96 0.90 6.26
C SER A 65 -9.19 -0.03 5.09
N ILE A 66 -8.68 -1.24 5.18
CA ILE A 66 -8.83 -2.27 4.16
C ILE A 66 -8.97 -3.64 4.81
N SER A 67 -9.76 -4.52 4.20
CA SER A 67 -9.85 -5.92 4.64
C SER A 67 -8.54 -6.65 4.36
N ARG A 68 -8.14 -7.57 5.25
CA ARG A 68 -6.99 -8.46 5.01
C ARG A 68 -7.15 -9.28 3.73
N ASP A 69 -8.38 -9.59 3.33
CA ASP A 69 -8.68 -10.32 2.08
C ASP A 69 -8.24 -9.50 0.85
N GLN A 70 -8.58 -8.21 0.81
CA GLN A 70 -8.18 -7.33 -0.29
C GLN A 70 -6.67 -7.08 -0.32
N VAL A 71 -6.01 -7.04 0.84
CA VAL A 71 -4.54 -6.96 0.88
C VAL A 71 -3.91 -8.22 0.28
N ALA A 72 -4.47 -9.40 0.58
CA ALA A 72 -4.01 -10.65 0.01
C ALA A 72 -4.24 -10.69 -1.52
N GLU A 73 -5.40 -10.24 -2.00
CA GLU A 73 -5.68 -10.11 -3.43
C GLU A 73 -4.66 -9.19 -4.12
N VAL A 74 -4.42 -7.98 -3.60
CA VAL A 74 -3.41 -7.06 -4.17
C VAL A 74 -2.02 -7.69 -4.22
N ALA A 75 -1.64 -8.46 -3.20
CA ALA A 75 -0.34 -9.15 -3.17
C ALA A 75 -0.24 -10.27 -4.21
N VAL A 76 -1.32 -11.02 -4.46
CA VAL A 76 -1.38 -12.04 -5.51
C VAL A 76 -1.33 -11.39 -6.89
N GLU A 77 -2.12 -10.36 -7.10
CA GLU A 77 -2.22 -9.67 -8.40
C GLU A 77 -0.92 -8.96 -8.78
N ALA A 78 -0.16 -8.46 -7.79
CA ALA A 78 1.20 -7.97 -8.03
C ALA A 78 2.13 -9.04 -8.62
N LEU A 79 1.94 -10.32 -8.31
CA LEU A 79 2.74 -11.40 -8.89
C LEU A 79 2.26 -11.81 -10.28
N LEU A 80 0.98 -11.58 -10.59
CA LEU A 80 0.38 -11.94 -11.88
C LEU A 80 0.62 -10.87 -12.95
N ASP A 81 0.57 -9.60 -12.56
CA ASP A 81 0.77 -8.44 -13.44
C ASP A 81 2.11 -7.75 -13.15
N GLU A 82 3.23 -8.47 -13.31
CA GLU A 82 4.57 -7.89 -13.09
C GLU A 82 4.85 -6.66 -13.97
N GLU A 83 4.31 -6.63 -15.20
CA GLU A 83 4.46 -5.49 -16.14
C GLU A 83 4.00 -4.18 -15.49
N GLU A 84 2.88 -4.21 -14.76
CA GLU A 84 2.27 -3.04 -14.16
C GLU A 84 2.63 -2.88 -12.68
N SER A 85 3.12 -3.89 -11.98
CA SER A 85 3.37 -3.79 -10.54
C SER A 85 4.85 -3.63 -10.16
N SER A 86 5.77 -4.01 -11.05
CA SER A 86 7.22 -4.02 -10.77
C SER A 86 7.77 -2.64 -10.42
N TYR A 87 8.65 -2.60 -9.42
CA TYR A 87 9.31 -1.40 -8.90
C TYR A 87 8.34 -0.31 -8.41
N LYS A 88 7.18 -0.70 -7.88
CA LYS A 88 6.19 0.24 -7.34
C LYS A 88 6.08 0.19 -5.82
N VAL A 89 5.73 1.35 -5.27
CA VAL A 89 5.15 1.47 -3.93
C VAL A 89 3.72 1.91 -4.10
N VAL A 90 2.79 1.12 -3.56
CA VAL A 90 1.35 1.39 -3.64
C VAL A 90 0.75 1.50 -2.25
N GLU A 91 0.01 2.58 -2.01
CA GLU A 91 -0.82 2.73 -0.82
C GLU A 91 -2.24 2.26 -1.14
N ILE A 92 -2.80 1.40 -0.28
CA ILE A 92 -4.12 0.79 -0.53
C ILE A 92 -5.10 0.96 0.63
N VAL A 93 -6.32 1.36 0.30
CA VAL A 93 -7.47 1.46 1.23
C VAL A 93 -8.75 0.99 0.54
N ALA A 94 -9.79 0.68 1.30
CA ALA A 94 -11.12 0.40 0.76
C ALA A 94 -12.02 1.64 0.86
N SER A 95 -12.79 1.92 -0.20
CA SER A 95 -13.83 2.95 -0.21
C SER A 95 -15.10 2.44 -0.88
N ALA A 96 -16.25 2.71 -0.28
CA ALA A 96 -17.55 2.35 -0.85
C ALA A 96 -17.90 3.18 -2.09
N ASP A 97 -17.36 4.39 -2.20
CA ASP A 97 -17.61 5.31 -3.30
C ASP A 97 -16.61 5.13 -4.47
N ALA A 98 -15.57 4.30 -4.28
CA ALA A 98 -14.59 4.05 -5.32
C ALA A 98 -15.20 3.22 -6.45
N PRO A 99 -14.95 3.56 -7.73
CA PRO A 99 -15.38 2.74 -8.85
C PRO A 99 -14.64 1.39 -8.85
N LYS A 100 -15.31 0.34 -9.31
CA LYS A 100 -14.66 -0.96 -9.52
C LYS A 100 -13.72 -0.86 -10.72
N ARG A 101 -12.45 -1.22 -10.51
CA ARG A 101 -11.38 -1.27 -11.52
C ARG A 101 -10.70 -2.62 -11.45
N SER A 102 -10.05 -3.05 -12.54
CA SER A 102 -9.18 -4.23 -12.48
C SER A 102 -7.90 -3.91 -11.71
N TYR A 103 -7.23 -4.92 -11.13
CA TYR A 103 -5.96 -4.71 -10.45
C TYR A 103 -4.87 -4.23 -11.41
N LYS A 104 -4.85 -4.74 -12.65
CA LYS A 104 -4.03 -4.20 -13.73
C LYS A 104 -4.21 -2.68 -13.91
N ASP A 105 -5.46 -2.20 -14.01
CA ASP A 105 -5.73 -0.77 -14.15
C ASP A 105 -5.28 0.02 -12.91
N LEU A 106 -5.49 -0.51 -11.71
CA LEU A 106 -5.07 0.12 -10.45
C LEU A 106 -3.55 0.28 -10.41
N PHE A 107 -2.80 -0.78 -10.71
CA PHE A 107 -1.35 -0.73 -10.81
C PHE A 107 -0.89 0.23 -11.90
N ALA A 108 -1.50 0.20 -13.09
CA ALA A 108 -1.18 1.10 -14.20
C ALA A 108 -1.40 2.58 -13.86
N SER A 109 -2.36 2.90 -12.98
CA SER A 109 -2.57 4.29 -12.53
C SER A 109 -1.48 4.84 -11.61
N VAL A 110 -0.67 3.98 -10.99
CA VAL A 110 0.47 4.38 -10.17
C VAL A 110 1.73 4.38 -11.04
N LYS A 111 2.41 5.52 -11.16
CA LYS A 111 3.68 5.59 -11.92
C LYS A 111 4.79 4.86 -11.15
N GLY A 112 5.55 4.02 -11.86
CA GLY A 112 6.80 3.44 -11.36
C GLY A 112 7.89 4.51 -11.21
N HIS A 113 8.91 4.18 -10.42
CA HIS A 113 10.14 4.97 -10.31
C HIS A 113 11.18 4.53 -11.34
#